data_AF-A0AAJ0XFA4-F1
#
_entry.id   AF-A0AAJ0XFA4-F1
#
_cell.length_a   1.000
_cell.length_b   1.000
_cell.length_c   1.000
_cell.angle_alpha   90.00
_cell.angle_beta   90.00
_cell.angle_gamma   90.00
#
_symmetry.space_group_name_H-M   'P 1'
#
loop_
_entity.id
_entity.type
_entity.pdbx_description
1 polymer ?
#
loop_
_entity_poly.entity_id
_entity_poly.type
_entity_poly.pdbx_seq_one_letter_code
_entity_poly.pdbx_strand_id
1 'polypeptide(L)'
;MNDEYRSAEEIQTHLEQLRQDQAVLEQALKDRRKEEKKALAAEIKALIEERGHDVLEIADHIRGGQKKRRGQGAPKRTSNYPAYANPDNPEQVYTRGRRPQWFTEKMLAHGFDPEKAEDRQTFKEQHLIKTSA
;
A
#
# COMPACT_ATOMS: atom_id res chain seq x y z
N MET A 1 2.57 -2.38 -56.63
CA MET A 1 2.88 -3.50 -57.55
C MET A 1 4.38 -3.51 -57.74
N ASN A 2 5.08 -4.54 -57.25
CA ASN A 2 6.44 -4.98 -57.66
C ASN A 2 7.01 -6.11 -56.75
N ASP A 3 6.18 -6.90 -56.06
CA ASP A 3 6.66 -8.04 -55.25
C ASP A 3 6.67 -9.37 -56.02
N GLU A 4 6.18 -9.42 -57.26
CA GLU A 4 6.00 -10.68 -58.00
C GLU A 4 7.29 -11.28 -58.61
N TYR A 5 8.45 -10.62 -58.49
CA TYR A 5 9.72 -11.13 -59.05
C TYR A 5 10.96 -10.88 -58.17
N ARG A 6 10.84 -10.97 -56.83
CA ARG A 6 12.04 -11.06 -55.98
C ARG A 6 12.51 -12.50 -55.92
N SER A 7 13.80 -12.72 -56.16
CA SER A 7 14.42 -14.04 -55.92
C SER A 7 14.27 -14.41 -54.45
N ALA A 8 14.20 -15.71 -54.13
CA ALA A 8 14.10 -16.18 -52.75
C ALA A 8 15.22 -15.62 -51.85
N GLU A 9 16.43 -15.44 -52.40
CA GLU A 9 17.58 -14.82 -51.71
C GLU A 9 17.38 -13.33 -51.43
N GLU A 10 16.77 -12.59 -52.35
CA GLU A 10 16.47 -11.16 -52.19
C GLU A 10 15.38 -10.95 -51.13
N ILE A 11 14.37 -11.82 -51.10
CA ILE A 11 13.33 -11.82 -50.06
C ILE A 11 13.96 -12.09 -48.69
N GLN A 12 14.87 -13.07 -48.60
CA GLN A 12 15.52 -13.42 -47.35
C GLN A 12 16.43 -12.29 -46.83
N THR A 13 17.18 -11.65 -47.73
CA THR A 13 18.03 -10.50 -47.38
C THR A 13 17.18 -9.32 -46.93
N HIS A 14 16.05 -9.07 -47.60
CA HIS A 14 15.13 -8.01 -47.21
C HIS A 14 14.49 -8.27 -45.84
N LEU A 15 14.14 -9.52 -45.53
CA LEU A 15 13.64 -9.91 -44.21
C LEU A 15 14.69 -9.69 -43.11
N GLU A 16 15.95 -10.02 -43.38
CA GLU A 16 17.03 -9.80 -42.42
C GLU A 16 17.26 -8.31 -42.18
N GLN A 17 17.21 -7.48 -43.23
CA GLN A 17 17.31 -6.02 -43.11
C GLN A 17 16.16 -5.47 -42.26
N LEU A 18 14.92 -5.88 -42.51
CA LEU A 18 13.76 -5.42 -41.74
C LEU A 18 13.88 -5.81 -40.26
N ARG A 19 14.42 -6.99 -39.95
CA ARG A 19 14.67 -7.40 -38.56
C ARG A 19 15.74 -6.55 -37.88
N GLN A 20 16.82 -6.24 -38.59
CA GLN A 20 17.87 -5.35 -38.08
C GLN A 20 17.32 -3.95 -37.83
N ASP A 21 16.58 -3.39 -38.79
CA ASP A 21 15.96 -2.08 -38.68
C ASP A 21 14.96 -2.04 -37.51
N GLN A 22 14.16 -3.09 -37.33
CA GLN A 22 13.26 -3.21 -36.19
C GLN A 22 14.03 -3.19 -34.86
N ALA A 23 15.11 -3.97 -34.75
CA ALA A 23 15.91 -4.02 -33.53
C ALA A 23 16.55 -2.65 -33.20
N VAL A 24 17.04 -1.95 -34.22
CA VAL A 24 17.61 -0.59 -34.08
C VAL A 24 16.53 0.39 -33.61
N LEU A 25 15.35 0.38 -34.21
CA LEU A 25 14.24 1.25 -33.83
C LEU A 25 13.73 0.97 -32.42
N GLU A 26 13.63 -0.31 -32.02
CA GLU A 26 13.26 -0.69 -30.66
C GLU A 26 14.27 -0.18 -29.63
N GLN A 27 15.57 -0.27 -29.95
CA GLN A 27 16.62 0.25 -29.09
C GLN A 27 16.55 1.79 -28.99
N ALA A 28 16.43 2.47 -30.12
CA ALA A 28 16.28 3.93 -30.16
C ALA A 28 15.04 4.40 -29.37
N LEU A 29 13.93 3.67 -29.44
CA LEU A 29 12.73 3.98 -28.66
C LEU A 29 12.95 3.80 -27.15
N LYS A 30 13.66 2.75 -26.74
CA LYS A 30 14.01 2.53 -25.33
C LYS A 30 14.90 3.65 -24.80
N ASP A 31 15.91 4.03 -25.56
CA ASP A 31 16.83 5.10 -25.19
C ASP A 31 16.11 6.44 -25.10
N ARG A 32 15.24 6.75 -26.08
CA ARG A 32 14.45 7.98 -26.06
C ARG A 32 13.52 8.05 -24.85
N ARG A 33 12.81 6.97 -24.53
CA ARG A 33 11.97 6.89 -23.33
C ARG A 33 12.76 7.07 -22.03
N LYS A 34 14.02 6.60 -22.00
CA LYS A 34 14.89 6.77 -20.83
C LYS A 34 15.33 8.22 -20.68
N GLU A 35 15.64 8.90 -21.78
CA GLU A 35 15.95 10.34 -21.81
C GLU A 35 14.75 11.17 -21.37
N GLU A 36 13.57 10.91 -21.93
CA GLU A 36 12.33 11.62 -21.57
C GLU A 36 12.01 11.50 -20.08
N LYS A 37 12.13 10.29 -19.52
CA LYS A 37 11.95 10.07 -18.07
C LYS A 37 12.94 10.86 -17.23
N LYS A 38 14.21 10.94 -17.65
CA LYS A 38 15.24 11.71 -16.96
C LYS A 38 14.96 13.21 -17.04
N ALA A 39 14.57 13.69 -18.22
CA ALA A 39 14.22 15.09 -18.45
C ALA A 39 13.04 15.50 -17.56
N LEU A 40 11.97 14.70 -17.54
CA LEU A 40 10.81 14.92 -16.68
C LEU A 40 11.19 14.91 -15.19
N ALA A 41 12.03 13.97 -14.76
CA ALA A 41 12.49 13.92 -13.37
C ALA A 41 13.30 15.17 -12.98
N ALA A 42 14.13 15.69 -13.90
CA ALA A 42 14.89 16.92 -13.68
C ALA A 42 13.97 18.15 -13.62
N GLU A 43 12.96 18.23 -14.49
CA GLU A 43 11.96 19.30 -14.49
C GLU A 43 11.17 19.33 -13.18
N ILE A 44 10.67 18.17 -12.74
CA ILE A 44 9.96 18.05 -11.46
C ILE A 44 10.87 18.43 -10.30
N LYS A 45 12.12 17.98 -10.30
CA LYS A 45 13.10 18.33 -9.28
C LYS A 45 13.28 19.85 -9.19
N ALA A 46 13.52 20.51 -10.32
CA ALA A 46 13.70 21.96 -10.37
C ALA A 46 12.47 22.71 -9.85
N LEU A 47 11.26 22.27 -10.23
CA LEU A 47 10.01 22.86 -9.76
C LEU A 47 9.83 22.74 -8.23
N ILE A 48 10.26 21.61 -7.65
CA ILE A 48 10.20 21.37 -6.20
C ILE A 48 11.18 22.32 -5.47
N GLU A 49 12.42 22.40 -5.96
CA GLU A 49 13.47 23.25 -5.39
C GLU A 49 13.13 24.74 -5.52
N GLU A 50 12.56 25.18 -6.66
CA GLU A 50 12.10 26.56 -6.89
C GLU A 50 11.04 26.98 -5.87
N ARG A 51 10.16 26.05 -5.48
CA ARG A 51 9.14 26.28 -4.46
C ARG A 51 9.68 26.17 -3.03
N GLY A 52 10.98 25.94 -2.86
CA GLY A 52 11.63 25.85 -1.56
C GLY A 52 11.32 24.57 -0.80
N HIS A 53 10.90 23.51 -1.49
CA HIS A 53 10.58 22.22 -0.89
C HIS A 53 11.74 21.23 -1.08
N ASP A 54 11.82 20.23 -0.18
CA ASP A 54 12.75 19.13 -0.33
C ASP A 54 12.19 18.04 -1.28
N VAL A 55 13.05 17.54 -2.17
CA VAL A 55 12.69 16.58 -3.21
C VAL A 55 12.25 15.24 -2.61
N LEU A 56 12.89 14.79 -1.52
CA LEU A 56 12.55 13.53 -0.87
C LEU A 56 11.23 13.67 -0.09
N GLU A 57 11.01 14.81 0.57
CA GLU A 57 9.75 15.09 1.25
C GLU A 57 8.56 15.07 0.29
N ILE A 58 8.67 15.75 -0.86
CA ILE A 58 7.61 15.75 -1.88
C ILE A 58 7.45 14.37 -2.51
N ALA A 59 8.54 13.64 -2.76
CA ALA A 59 8.48 12.27 -3.26
C ALA A 59 7.71 11.34 -2.31
N ASP A 60 7.88 11.48 -1.00
CA ASP A 60 7.14 10.70 0.01
C ASP A 60 5.64 11.04 0.03
N HIS A 61 5.28 12.30 -0.23
CA HIS A 61 3.89 12.73 -0.38
C HIS A 61 3.26 12.19 -1.68
N ILE A 62 3.99 12.24 -2.80
CA ILE A 62 3.53 11.72 -4.11
C ILE A 62 3.39 10.20 -4.09
N ARG A 63 4.31 9.49 -3.41
CA ARG A 63 4.26 8.03 -3.27
C ARG A 63 3.08 7.55 -2.40
N GLY A 64 2.27 8.47 -1.87
CA GLY A 64 1.09 8.16 -1.07
C GLY A 64 1.49 7.50 0.25
N GLY A 65 2.46 8.08 0.95
CA GLY A 65 3.02 7.55 2.18
C GLY A 65 1.97 6.99 3.14
N GLN A 66 1.82 5.66 3.14
CA GLN A 66 1.69 4.90 4.37
C GLN A 66 2.94 5.21 5.20
N LYS A 67 2.91 6.34 5.92
CA LYS A 67 3.79 6.56 7.05
C LYS A 67 3.57 5.36 7.96
N LYS A 68 4.54 4.44 8.00
CA LYS A 68 4.84 3.66 9.20
C LYS A 68 5.12 4.70 10.29
N ARG A 69 4.05 5.18 10.94
CA ARG A 69 4.12 5.95 12.18
C ARG A 69 4.65 5.00 13.25
N ARG A 70 5.97 4.86 13.29
CA ARG A 70 6.67 4.59 14.54
C ARG A 70 6.52 5.87 15.36
N GLY A 71 5.78 5.77 16.46
CA GLY A 71 5.75 6.81 17.48
C GLY A 71 4.58 7.79 17.38
N GLN A 72 3.71 7.68 18.38
CA GLN A 72 2.88 8.72 18.98
C GLN A 72 1.76 9.34 18.12
N GLY A 73 0.52 8.96 18.49
CA GLY A 73 -0.63 9.85 18.49
C GLY A 73 -1.25 10.22 17.14
N ALA A 74 -1.84 9.27 16.41
CA ALA A 74 -2.89 9.61 15.45
C ALA A 74 -4.17 8.81 15.74
N PRO A 75 -5.35 9.46 15.67
CA PRO A 75 -6.62 8.79 15.87
C PRO A 75 -6.83 7.77 14.76
N LYS A 76 -7.29 6.58 15.15
CA LYS A 76 -7.47 5.42 14.27
C LYS A 76 -8.40 5.79 13.11
N ARG A 77 -8.08 5.26 11.92
CA ARG A 77 -9.10 4.99 10.90
C ARG A 77 -10.19 4.16 11.60
N THR A 78 -11.41 4.66 11.57
CA THR A 78 -12.62 4.06 12.14
C THR A 78 -12.81 2.66 11.57
N SER A 79 -12.20 1.70 12.26
CA SER A 79 -12.54 0.29 12.14
C SER A 79 -13.94 0.21 12.72
N ASN A 80 -14.95 -0.01 11.88
CA ASN A 80 -16.38 0.03 12.23
C ASN A 80 -16.81 -1.11 13.19
N TYR A 81 -15.88 -1.65 13.96
CA TYR A 81 -16.07 -2.69 14.95
C TYR A 81 -16.18 -2.04 16.34
N PRO A 82 -17.16 -2.45 17.16
CA PRO A 82 -17.31 -1.93 18.52
C PRO A 82 -16.05 -2.24 19.33
N ALA A 83 -15.49 -1.21 19.97
CA ALA A 83 -14.44 -1.38 20.96
C ALA A 83 -15.08 -1.54 22.34
N TYR A 84 -14.49 -2.37 23.19
CA TYR A 84 -14.94 -2.66 24.55
C TYR A 84 -13.86 -2.20 25.51
N ALA A 85 -14.17 -1.19 26.34
CA ALA A 85 -13.29 -0.69 27.37
C ALA A 85 -13.61 -1.35 28.73
N ASN A 86 -12.58 -1.64 29.50
CA ASN A 86 -12.72 -2.07 30.89
C ASN A 86 -13.24 -0.88 31.75
N PRO A 87 -14.36 -1.02 32.48
CA PRO A 87 -14.86 0.06 33.35
C PRO A 87 -13.89 0.45 34.47
N ASP A 88 -13.07 -0.48 34.95
CA ASP A 88 -12.09 -0.22 36.02
C ASP A 88 -10.81 0.45 35.51
N ASN A 89 -10.50 0.31 34.21
CA ASN A 89 -9.34 0.91 33.58
C ASN A 89 -9.62 1.26 32.12
N PRO A 90 -10.02 2.52 31.82
CA PRO A 90 -10.39 2.95 30.48
C PRO A 90 -9.28 2.85 29.42
N GLU A 91 -8.00 2.74 29.82
CA GLU A 91 -6.89 2.54 28.88
C GLU A 91 -6.87 1.11 28.29
N GLN A 92 -7.50 0.16 28.98
CA GLN A 92 -7.62 -1.22 28.55
C GLN A 92 -8.81 -1.38 27.61
N VAL A 93 -8.53 -1.34 26.29
CA VAL A 93 -9.54 -1.44 25.24
C VAL A 93 -9.32 -2.68 24.38
N TYR A 94 -10.38 -3.46 24.16
CA TYR A 94 -10.39 -4.62 23.28
C TYR A 94 -11.35 -4.41 22.10
N THR A 95 -10.89 -4.61 20.87
CA THR A 95 -11.72 -4.42 19.66
C THR A 95 -12.06 -5.76 18.99
N ARG A 96 -11.06 -6.40 18.39
CA ARG A 96 -11.18 -7.67 17.67
C ARG A 96 -9.84 -8.41 17.68
N GLY A 97 -9.87 -9.74 17.63
CA GLY A 97 -8.70 -10.58 17.40
C GLY A 97 -8.29 -11.35 18.64
N ARG A 98 -6.98 -11.50 18.86
CA ARG A 98 -6.47 -12.19 20.04
C ARG A 98 -6.87 -11.42 21.30
N ARG A 99 -7.51 -12.11 22.24
CA ARG A 99 -7.94 -11.53 23.52
C ARG A 99 -6.71 -11.11 24.33
N PRO A 100 -6.70 -9.89 24.90
CA PRO A 100 -5.65 -9.48 25.82
C PRO A 100 -5.84 -10.19 27.15
N GLN A 101 -4.75 -10.29 27.92
CA GLN A 101 -4.73 -11.05 29.18
C GLN A 101 -5.75 -10.54 30.19
N TRP A 102 -5.88 -9.21 30.34
CA TRP A 102 -6.84 -8.58 31.26
C TRP A 102 -8.29 -8.97 30.97
N PHE A 103 -8.64 -9.21 29.71
CA PHE A 103 -10.00 -9.57 29.30
C PHE A 103 -10.34 -10.98 29.79
N THR A 104 -9.40 -11.91 29.63
CA THR A 104 -9.54 -13.29 30.11
C THR A 104 -9.59 -13.35 31.64
N GLU A 105 -8.73 -12.59 32.32
CA GLU A 105 -8.69 -12.54 33.79
C GLU A 105 -10.00 -12.00 34.38
N LYS A 106 -10.57 -10.95 33.78
CA LYS A 106 -11.87 -10.41 34.21
C LYS A 106 -13.02 -11.38 33.96
N MET A 107 -13.05 -12.05 32.81
CA MET A 107 -14.06 -13.08 32.55
C MET A 107 -14.04 -14.16 33.65
N LEU A 108 -12.86 -14.68 33.97
CA LEU A 108 -12.69 -15.70 35.01
C LEU A 108 -13.09 -15.17 36.40
N ALA A 109 -12.73 -13.93 36.73
CA ALA A 109 -13.10 -13.29 37.99
C ALA A 109 -14.62 -13.12 38.17
N HIS A 110 -15.35 -12.95 37.05
CA HIS A 110 -16.81 -12.86 37.03
C HIS A 110 -17.50 -14.22 36.80
N GLY A 111 -16.74 -15.32 36.76
CA GLY A 111 -17.27 -16.68 36.62
C GLY A 111 -17.66 -17.09 35.19
N PHE A 112 -17.20 -16.34 34.18
CA PHE A 112 -17.44 -16.63 32.77
C PHE A 112 -16.31 -17.47 32.16
N ASP A 113 -16.65 -18.43 31.28
CA ASP A 113 -15.67 -19.24 30.58
C ASP A 113 -15.16 -18.54 29.30
N PRO A 114 -13.85 -18.22 29.20
CA PRO A 114 -13.29 -17.55 28.02
C PRO A 114 -13.38 -18.38 26.73
N GLU A 115 -13.51 -19.70 26.83
CA GLU A 115 -13.60 -20.60 25.67
C GLU A 115 -15.04 -20.75 25.15
N LYS A 116 -16.06 -20.45 25.95
CA LYS A 116 -17.47 -20.43 25.52
C LYS A 116 -17.85 -19.13 24.81
N ALA A 117 -18.50 -19.24 23.66
CA ALA A 117 -18.89 -18.09 22.86
C ALA A 117 -19.98 -17.24 23.52
N GLU A 118 -20.93 -17.89 24.17
CA GLU A 118 -22.06 -17.26 24.84
C GLU A 118 -21.57 -16.43 26.04
N ASP A 119 -20.79 -17.03 26.93
CA ASP A 119 -20.17 -16.36 28.08
C ASP A 119 -19.33 -15.13 27.67
N ARG A 120 -18.60 -15.22 26.54
CA ARG A 120 -17.86 -14.08 25.98
C ARG A 120 -18.77 -12.94 25.52
N GLN A 121 -19.93 -13.26 24.96
CA GLN A 121 -20.85 -12.24 24.47
C GLN A 121 -21.57 -11.58 25.64
N THR A 122 -22.09 -12.37 26.57
CA THR A 122 -22.73 -11.90 27.81
C THR A 122 -21.80 -11.01 28.62
N PHE A 123 -20.54 -11.42 28.79
CA PHE A 123 -19.55 -10.62 29.51
C PHE A 123 -19.30 -9.24 28.85
N LYS A 124 -19.21 -9.19 27.51
CA LYS A 124 -19.04 -7.92 26.79
C LYS A 124 -20.22 -6.98 26.92
N GLU A 125 -21.42 -7.52 27.05
CA GLU A 125 -22.66 -6.74 27.13
C GLU A 125 -22.93 -6.23 28.55
N GLN A 126 -22.59 -7.04 29.56
CA GLN A 126 -22.89 -6.73 30.96
C GLN A 126 -21.75 -6.00 31.68
N HIS A 127 -20.49 -6.27 31.32
CA HIS A 127 -19.33 -5.85 32.11
C HIS A 127 -18.36 -4.92 31.38
N LEU A 128 -18.58 -4.61 30.10
CA LEU A 128 -17.68 -3.74 29.33
C LEU A 128 -18.43 -2.56 28.70
N ILE A 129 -17.73 -1.43 28.57
CA ILE A 129 -18.28 -0.21 27.98
C ILE A 129 -18.01 -0.21 26.49
N LYS A 130 -19.08 -0.22 25.68
CA LYS A 130 -18.97 -0.04 24.22
C LYS A 130 -18.50 1.36 23.90
N THR A 131 -17.29 1.45 23.37
CA THR A 131 -16.69 2.69 22.87
C THR A 131 -16.69 2.66 21.34
N SER A 132 -17.20 3.72 20.72
CA SER A 132 -16.97 4.01 19.30
C SER A 132 -15.51 4.46 19.14
N ALA A 133 -14.69 3.64 18.50
CA ALA A 133 -13.29 3.97 18.18
C ALA A 133 -13.17 4.90 16.98
#